data_AF-A0A8B7Z1V9-F1
#
_entry.id   AF-A0A8B7Z1V9-F1
#
_cell.length_a   1.000
_cell.length_b   1.000
_cell.length_c   1.000
_cell.angle_alpha   90.00
_cell.angle_beta   90.00
_cell.angle_gamma   90.00
#
_symmetry.space_group_name_H-M   'P 1'
#
loop_
_entity.id
_entity.type
_entity.pdbx_description
1 polymer ?
#
loop_
_entity_poly.entity_id
_entity_poly.type
_entity_poly.pdbx_seq_one_letter_code
_entity_poly.pdbx_strand_id
1 'polypeptide(L)'
;MAIMQRCCCFDNVRSGSNASAIYTLIYSAIVLAFAAWQISVLVASGVYIYLPVDGVFVAYCLGVALYALILIFSVLVLVGVSKDQRGFLLPYMIVMPVLILLQIAQCIILIVNMAARDSYYGYNYAKVGIAFGIVQLVIVVLFTVLDVFCFLCVTSQYQELRDGRGRLQDVIAARTHTVVTTTPGVGGAVIVTQQTGPPQQGYAMQEGYPPQQGYATQQGYAPQQGYPAQQGYAPQQGYPAQEPIPPKV
;
A
#
# COMPACT_ATOMS: atom_id res chain seq x y z
N MET A 1 6.27 -13.60 5.97
CA MET A 1 5.92 -12.63 7.03
C MET A 1 6.26 -11.24 6.51
N ALA A 2 5.35 -10.28 6.69
CA ALA A 2 5.61 -8.88 6.38
C ALA A 2 6.48 -8.25 7.48
N ILE A 3 7.44 -7.40 7.12
CA ILE A 3 8.37 -6.76 8.06
C ILE A 3 7.67 -5.75 8.97
N MET A 4 6.60 -5.10 8.48
CA MET A 4 5.70 -4.25 9.25
C MET A 4 4.27 -4.43 8.74
N GLN A 5 3.28 -4.46 9.65
CA GLN A 5 1.84 -4.48 9.31
C GLN A 5 1.19 -3.08 9.31
N ARG A 6 1.93 -2.05 9.75
CA ARG A 6 1.52 -0.64 9.72
C ARG A 6 2.69 0.18 9.21
N CYS A 7 2.44 1.18 8.35
CA CYS A 7 3.50 2.08 7.87
C CYS A 7 3.24 3.48 8.39
N CYS A 8 4.04 3.92 9.38
CA CYS A 8 3.94 5.22 10.03
C CYS A 8 2.50 5.56 10.48
N CYS A 9 1.88 6.56 9.82
CA CYS A 9 0.56 7.09 10.17
C CYS A 9 -0.62 6.33 9.53
N PHE A 10 -0.37 5.26 8.77
CA PHE A 10 -1.40 4.50 8.06
C PHE A 10 -1.61 3.14 8.70
N ASP A 11 -2.87 2.86 9.07
CA ASP A 11 -3.29 1.57 9.64
C ASP A 11 -3.11 0.38 8.68
N ASN A 12 -3.07 0.65 7.37
CA ASN A 12 -2.91 -0.34 6.31
C ASN A 12 -1.72 0.01 5.40
N VAL A 13 -0.88 -0.98 5.09
CA VAL A 13 0.27 -0.84 4.18
C VAL A 13 -0.12 -0.46 2.75
N ARG A 14 -1.37 -0.76 2.33
CA ARG A 14 -1.93 -0.37 1.02
C ARG A 14 -2.03 1.14 0.87
N SER A 15 -2.55 1.82 1.90
CA SER A 15 -2.68 3.28 1.92
C SER A 15 -1.31 3.96 2.00
N GLY A 16 -0.43 3.47 2.89
CA GLY A 16 0.94 3.97 2.99
C GLY A 16 1.73 3.84 1.69
N SER A 17 1.56 2.73 0.96
CA SER A 17 2.22 2.54 -0.35
C SER A 17 1.70 3.51 -1.40
N ASN A 18 0.39 3.72 -1.48
CA ASN A 18 -0.20 4.72 -2.39
C ASN A 18 0.29 6.14 -2.07
N ALA A 19 0.31 6.52 -0.79
CA ALA A 19 0.84 7.82 -0.35
C ALA A 19 2.33 7.98 -0.70
N SER A 20 3.14 6.94 -0.47
CA SER A 20 4.57 6.95 -0.81
C SER A 20 4.83 7.09 -2.30
N ALA A 21 4.02 6.45 -3.15
CA ALA A 21 4.14 6.54 -4.59
C ALA A 21 3.73 7.92 -5.13
N ILE A 22 2.65 8.52 -4.60
CA ILE A 22 2.26 9.91 -4.92
C ILE A 22 3.36 10.90 -4.51
N TYR A 23 3.94 10.71 -3.32
CA TYR A 23 5.07 11.52 -2.86
C TYR A 23 6.27 11.42 -3.82
N THR A 24 6.72 10.19 -4.15
CA THR A 24 7.86 10.01 -5.05
C THR A 24 7.58 10.56 -6.45
N LEU A 25 6.33 10.46 -6.95
CA LEU A 25 5.90 11.03 -8.22
C LEU A 25 6.03 12.56 -8.26
N ILE A 26 5.51 13.25 -7.23
CA ILE A 26 5.57 14.71 -7.14
C ILE A 26 7.02 15.16 -6.94
N TYR A 27 7.76 14.50 -6.05
CA TYR A 27 9.15 14.84 -5.77
C TYR A 27 10.05 14.71 -7.00
N SER A 28 10.00 13.56 -7.68
CA SER A 28 10.79 13.32 -8.91
C SER A 28 10.44 14.32 -10.02
N ALA A 29 9.16 14.68 -10.20
CA ALA A 29 8.76 15.72 -11.16
C ALA A 29 9.37 17.10 -10.83
N ILE A 30 9.39 17.51 -9.56
CA ILE A 30 10.00 18.78 -9.12
C ILE A 30 11.52 18.76 -9.35
N VAL A 31 12.20 17.65 -9.00
CA VAL A 31 13.64 17.48 -9.21
C VAL A 31 14.00 17.55 -10.70
N LEU A 32 13.22 16.91 -11.56
CA LEU A 32 13.43 16.95 -13.02
C LEU A 32 13.19 18.33 -13.62
N ALA A 33 12.16 19.06 -13.16
CA ALA A 33 11.91 20.44 -13.58
C ALA A 33 13.07 21.38 -13.18
N PHE A 34 13.59 21.22 -11.96
CA PHE A 34 14.75 21.98 -11.49
C PHE A 34 16.03 21.62 -12.27
N ALA A 35 16.26 20.34 -12.57
CA ALA A 35 17.37 19.90 -13.40
C ALA A 35 17.29 20.45 -14.84
N ALA A 36 16.11 20.42 -15.45
CA ALA A 36 15.88 21.01 -16.78
C ALA A 36 16.16 22.53 -16.80
N TRP A 37 15.79 23.24 -15.72
CA TRP A 37 16.09 24.67 -15.56
C TRP A 37 17.60 24.94 -15.37
N GLN A 38 18.31 24.12 -14.59
CA GLN A 38 19.77 24.23 -14.48
C GLN A 38 20.47 24.01 -15.83
N ILE A 39 20.03 23.01 -16.60
CA ILE A 39 20.57 22.72 -17.93
C ILE A 39 20.30 23.89 -18.89
N SER A 40 19.10 24.49 -18.87
CA SER A 40 18.80 25.62 -19.76
C SER A 40 19.62 26.87 -19.42
N VAL A 41 19.86 27.16 -18.14
CA VAL A 41 20.78 28.23 -17.70
C VAL A 41 22.22 27.96 -18.11
N LEU A 42 22.68 26.70 -18.00
CA LEU A 42 24.02 26.29 -18.44
C LEU A 42 24.21 26.45 -19.97
N VAL A 43 23.18 26.10 -20.76
CA VAL A 43 23.17 26.30 -22.21
C VAL A 43 23.14 27.78 -22.58
N ALA A 44 22.26 28.57 -21.96
CA ALA A 44 22.12 30.00 -22.24
C ALA A 44 23.38 30.82 -21.90
N SER A 45 24.15 30.39 -20.91
CA SER A 45 25.43 31.02 -20.52
C SER A 45 26.62 30.61 -21.39
N GLY A 46 26.48 29.63 -22.29
CA GLY A 46 27.57 29.13 -23.14
C GLY A 46 28.66 28.34 -22.39
N VAL A 47 28.55 28.21 -21.07
CA VAL A 47 29.58 27.63 -20.19
C VAL A 47 29.80 26.14 -20.46
N TYR A 48 28.78 25.42 -20.97
CA TYR A 48 28.87 24.01 -21.36
C TYR A 48 29.98 23.71 -22.40
N ILE A 49 30.37 24.68 -23.22
CA ILE A 49 31.42 24.52 -24.25
C ILE A 49 32.81 24.39 -23.60
N TYR A 50 32.97 24.93 -22.39
CA TYR A 50 34.24 24.97 -21.65
C TYR A 50 34.27 24.03 -20.44
N LEU A 51 33.18 23.30 -20.16
CA LEU A 51 33.22 22.25 -19.15
C LEU A 51 34.01 21.05 -19.69
N PRO A 52 35.15 20.66 -19.07
CA PRO A 52 35.64 19.31 -19.27
C PRO A 52 34.55 18.31 -18.83
N VAL A 53 34.53 17.13 -19.47
CA VAL A 53 33.55 16.07 -19.17
C VAL A 53 33.97 15.35 -17.88
N ASP A 54 33.94 16.09 -16.77
CA ASP A 54 34.31 15.61 -15.46
C ASP A 54 33.30 14.59 -14.94
N GLY A 55 33.78 13.67 -14.10
CA GLY A 55 32.93 12.63 -13.48
C GLY A 55 31.72 13.20 -12.72
N VAL A 56 31.79 14.45 -12.25
CA VAL A 56 30.69 15.17 -11.59
C VAL A 56 29.52 15.43 -12.56
N PHE A 57 29.80 15.84 -13.80
CA PHE A 57 28.77 16.08 -14.81
C PHE A 57 28.12 14.77 -15.26
N VAL A 58 28.91 13.72 -15.47
CA VAL A 58 28.40 12.38 -15.81
C VAL A 58 27.52 11.83 -14.67
N ALA A 59 27.95 11.97 -13.42
CA ALA A 59 27.16 11.56 -12.25
C ALA A 59 25.83 12.33 -12.12
N TYR A 60 25.83 13.63 -12.43
CA TYR A 60 24.61 14.44 -12.47
C TYR A 60 23.62 13.94 -13.54
N CYS A 61 24.08 13.72 -14.78
CA CYS A 61 23.24 13.18 -15.86
C CYS A 61 22.67 11.80 -15.51
N LEU A 62 23.47 10.92 -14.90
CA LEU A 62 23.02 9.61 -14.44
C LEU A 62 21.96 9.74 -13.31
N GLY A 63 22.14 10.67 -12.38
CA GLY A 63 21.13 10.99 -11.37
C GLY A 63 19.80 11.44 -11.97
N VAL A 64 19.83 12.38 -12.92
CA VAL A 64 18.64 12.85 -13.66
C VAL A 64 17.93 11.69 -14.37
N ALA A 65 18.67 10.78 -15.01
CA ALA A 65 18.10 9.60 -15.66
C ALA A 65 17.41 8.66 -14.66
N LEU A 66 18.01 8.41 -13.48
CA LEU A 66 17.39 7.59 -12.43
C LEU A 66 16.14 8.25 -11.83
N TYR A 67 16.11 9.58 -11.69
CA TYR A 67 14.90 10.30 -11.28
C TYR A 67 13.78 10.24 -12.35
N ALA A 68 14.11 10.22 -13.64
CA ALA A 68 13.13 9.98 -14.69
C ALA A 68 12.56 8.55 -14.64
N LEU A 69 13.39 7.55 -14.34
CA LEU A 69 12.94 6.16 -14.16
C LEU A 69 12.06 6.00 -12.91
N ILE A 70 12.42 6.60 -11.77
CA ILE A 70 11.59 6.47 -10.55
C ILE A 70 10.25 7.20 -10.67
N LEU A 71 10.16 8.27 -11.48
CA LEU A 71 8.88 8.89 -11.82
C LEU A 71 7.97 7.88 -12.52
N ILE A 72 8.46 7.19 -13.56
CA ILE A 72 7.68 6.16 -14.27
C ILE A 72 7.32 5.00 -13.32
N PHE A 73 8.28 4.54 -12.51
CA PHE A 73 8.06 3.42 -11.59
C PHE A 73 7.14 3.77 -10.42
N SER A 74 7.02 5.03 -10.02
CA SER A 74 6.02 5.47 -9.04
C SER A 74 4.59 5.30 -9.56
N VAL A 75 4.34 5.54 -10.85
CA VAL A 75 3.05 5.25 -11.52
C VAL A 75 2.81 3.74 -11.57
N LEU A 76 3.84 2.93 -11.85
CA LEU A 76 3.72 1.47 -11.80
C LEU A 76 3.36 0.95 -10.40
N VAL A 77 3.90 1.55 -9.33
CA VAL A 77 3.49 1.20 -7.96
C VAL A 77 2.00 1.52 -7.75
N LEU A 78 1.51 2.69 -8.14
CA LEU A 78 0.09 3.04 -8.01
C LEU A 78 -0.83 2.06 -8.76
N VAL A 79 -0.49 1.69 -9.99
CA VAL A 79 -1.22 0.69 -10.78
C VAL A 79 -1.12 -0.69 -10.13
N GLY A 80 0.06 -1.09 -9.68
CA GLY A 80 0.32 -2.39 -9.05
C GLY A 80 -0.41 -2.58 -7.72
N VAL A 81 -0.48 -1.54 -6.89
CA VAL A 81 -1.26 -1.55 -5.64
C VAL A 81 -2.77 -1.55 -5.93
N SER A 82 -3.23 -0.82 -6.95
CA SER A 82 -4.65 -0.79 -7.35
C SER A 82 -5.14 -2.08 -8.01
N LYS A 83 -4.24 -2.81 -8.70
CA LYS A 83 -4.55 -4.07 -9.41
C LYS A 83 -4.12 -5.32 -8.63
N ASP A 84 -3.57 -5.17 -7.43
CA ASP A 84 -2.99 -6.23 -6.60
C ASP A 84 -1.91 -7.06 -7.33
N GLN A 85 -1.18 -6.42 -8.25
CA GLN A 85 -0.15 -7.04 -9.09
C GLN A 85 1.26 -6.71 -8.61
N ARG A 86 1.85 -7.63 -7.82
CA ARG A 86 3.20 -7.53 -7.26
C ARG A 86 4.32 -7.26 -8.28
N GLY A 87 4.12 -7.61 -9.55
CA GLY A 87 5.12 -7.42 -10.61
C GLY A 87 5.46 -5.95 -10.87
N PHE A 88 4.47 -5.05 -10.77
CA PHE A 88 4.67 -3.62 -11.02
C PHE A 88 5.37 -2.88 -9.87
N LEU A 89 5.44 -3.47 -8.66
CA LEU A 89 6.18 -2.90 -7.52
C LEU A 89 7.68 -3.20 -7.60
N LEU A 90 8.06 -4.28 -8.29
CA LEU A 90 9.45 -4.75 -8.39
C LEU A 90 10.44 -3.70 -8.95
N PRO A 91 10.18 -2.98 -10.07
CA PRO A 91 11.15 -2.02 -10.61
C PRO A 91 11.43 -0.85 -9.65
N TYR A 92 10.42 -0.37 -8.92
CA TYR A 92 10.61 0.63 -7.87
C TYR A 92 11.51 0.09 -6.74
N MET A 93 11.24 -1.13 -6.26
CA MET A 93 12.05 -1.78 -5.21
C MET A 93 13.51 -2.01 -5.59
N ILE A 94 13.86 -2.04 -6.87
CA ILE A 94 15.25 -2.17 -7.35
C ILE A 94 15.93 -0.81 -7.48
N VAL A 95 15.24 0.21 -8.02
CA VAL A 95 15.85 1.53 -8.25
C VAL A 95 15.90 2.39 -6.99
N MET A 96 14.90 2.31 -6.10
CA MET A 96 14.84 3.16 -4.91
C MET A 96 16.06 3.00 -3.98
N PRO A 97 16.56 1.78 -3.68
CA PRO A 97 17.80 1.60 -2.91
C PRO A 97 19.04 2.20 -3.59
N VAL A 98 19.13 2.13 -4.92
CA VAL A 98 20.25 2.73 -5.68
C VAL A 98 20.21 4.26 -5.55
N LEU A 99 19.03 4.87 -5.64
CA LEU A 99 18.85 6.31 -5.39
C LEU A 99 19.22 6.68 -3.95
N ILE A 100 18.77 5.92 -2.94
CA ILE A 100 19.13 6.17 -1.53
C ILE A 100 20.65 6.12 -1.31
N LEU A 101 21.35 5.14 -1.91
CA LEU A 101 22.82 5.05 -1.82
C LEU A 101 23.53 6.23 -2.50
N LEU A 102 23.04 6.68 -3.66
CA LEU A 102 23.55 7.88 -4.32
C LEU A 102 23.28 9.13 -3.48
N GLN A 103 22.12 9.23 -2.83
CA GLN A 103 21.76 10.35 -1.98
C GLN A 103 22.66 10.43 -0.73
N ILE A 104 23.00 9.29 -0.13
CA ILE A 104 23.97 9.18 0.96
C ILE A 104 25.38 9.60 0.49
N ALA A 105 25.81 9.17 -0.71
CA ALA A 105 27.09 9.60 -1.28
C ALA A 105 27.14 11.13 -1.49
N GLN A 106 26.05 11.74 -1.98
CA GLN A 106 25.93 13.20 -2.10
C GLN A 106 25.97 13.91 -0.75
N CYS A 107 25.35 13.37 0.30
CA CYS A 107 25.50 13.88 1.68
C CYS A 107 26.97 13.89 2.14
N ILE A 108 27.71 12.80 1.92
CA ILE A 108 29.13 12.70 2.30
C ILE A 108 29.97 13.72 1.54
N ILE A 109 29.78 13.81 0.21
CA ILE A 109 30.47 14.79 -0.65
C ILE A 109 30.19 16.23 -0.18
N LEU A 110 28.94 16.55 0.19
CA LEU A 110 28.56 17.86 0.71
C LEU A 110 29.27 18.19 2.03
N ILE A 111 29.34 17.23 2.96
CA ILE A 111 30.04 17.38 4.25
C ILE A 111 31.54 17.62 4.04
N VAL A 112 32.19 16.80 3.20
CA VAL A 112 33.62 16.96 2.87
C VAL A 112 33.88 18.32 2.21
N ASN A 113 33.02 18.74 1.28
CA ASN A 113 33.11 20.07 0.65
C ASN A 113 32.92 21.22 1.65
N MET A 114 32.11 21.08 2.69
CA MET A 114 32.02 22.09 3.75
C MET A 114 33.29 22.13 4.61
N ALA A 115 33.82 20.96 5.01
CA ALA A 115 35.06 20.88 5.79
C ALA A 115 36.30 21.40 5.04
N ALA A 116 36.37 21.20 3.72
CA ALA A 116 37.48 21.69 2.89
C ALA A 116 37.42 23.21 2.60
N ARG A 117 36.23 23.83 2.68
CA ARG A 117 36.03 25.25 2.31
C ARG A 117 36.75 26.24 3.21
N ASP A 118 37.02 25.89 4.47
CA ASP A 118 37.81 26.71 5.39
C ASP A 118 39.25 26.98 4.89
N SER A 119 39.76 26.15 3.98
CA SER A 119 41.13 26.28 3.44
C SER A 119 41.23 27.01 2.10
N TYR A 120 40.13 27.21 1.36
CA TYR A 120 40.18 27.58 -0.07
C TYR A 120 39.50 28.92 -0.41
N TYR A 121 38.64 29.46 0.44
CA TYR A 121 37.89 30.70 0.19
C TYR A 121 38.04 31.70 1.34
N GLY A 122 38.13 33.00 1.01
CA GLY A 122 38.24 34.06 2.00
C GLY A 122 37.06 34.11 2.98
N TYR A 123 37.34 34.53 4.22
CA TYR A 123 36.47 34.45 5.40
C TYR A 123 34.98 34.76 5.19
N ASN A 124 34.65 35.81 4.42
CA ASN A 124 33.26 36.22 4.18
C ASN A 124 32.52 35.28 3.19
N TYR A 125 33.22 34.74 2.19
CA TYR A 125 32.65 33.82 1.20
C TYR A 125 32.49 32.40 1.76
N ALA A 126 33.44 31.96 2.60
CA ALA A 126 33.36 30.68 3.31
C ALA A 126 32.09 30.60 4.17
N LYS A 127 31.78 31.64 4.96
CA LYS A 127 30.58 31.68 5.81
C LYS A 127 29.27 31.53 5.05
N VAL A 128 29.10 32.26 3.94
CA VAL A 128 27.88 32.16 3.11
C VAL A 128 27.75 30.75 2.49
N GLY A 129 28.87 30.20 2.00
CA GLY A 129 28.91 28.85 1.44
C GLY A 129 28.59 27.75 2.47
N ILE A 130 29.09 27.87 3.70
CA ILE A 130 28.81 26.93 4.80
C ILE A 130 27.34 27.04 5.24
N ALA A 131 26.80 28.25 5.39
CA ALA A 131 25.39 28.44 5.76
C ALA A 131 24.44 27.80 4.75
N PHE A 132 24.68 28.02 3.44
CA PHE A 132 23.91 27.37 2.38
C PHE A 132 24.09 25.85 2.39
N GLY A 133 25.32 25.36 2.58
CA GLY A 133 25.63 23.93 2.67
C GLY A 133 24.93 23.22 3.84
N ILE A 134 24.80 23.87 5.01
CA ILE A 134 24.07 23.33 6.16
C ILE A 134 22.58 23.19 5.85
N VAL A 135 21.96 24.22 5.26
CA VAL A 135 20.54 24.17 4.86
C VAL A 135 20.32 23.05 3.84
N GLN A 136 21.18 22.96 2.83
CA GLN A 136 21.14 21.88 1.84
C GLN A 136 21.31 20.50 2.49
N LEU A 137 22.23 20.33 3.45
CA LEU A 137 22.46 19.06 4.14
C LEU A 137 21.22 18.62 4.93
N VAL A 138 20.61 19.53 5.70
CA VAL A 138 19.38 19.24 6.46
C VAL A 138 18.25 18.80 5.52
N ILE A 139 18.06 19.51 4.40
CA ILE A 139 17.07 19.14 3.38
C ILE A 139 17.37 17.74 2.85
N VAL A 140 18.58 17.46 2.36
CA VAL A 140 18.91 16.16 1.76
C VAL A 140 18.74 15.02 2.77
N VAL A 141 19.12 15.19 4.04
CA VAL A 141 18.92 14.16 5.08
C VAL A 141 17.43 13.87 5.30
N LEU A 142 16.58 14.91 5.38
CA LEU A 142 15.13 14.74 5.54
C LEU A 142 14.50 13.99 4.35
N PHE A 143 14.88 14.34 3.12
CA PHE A 143 14.42 13.63 1.91
C PHE A 143 14.92 12.18 1.88
N THR A 144 16.19 11.92 2.21
CA THR A 144 16.75 10.55 2.28
C THR A 144 16.00 9.68 3.29
N VAL A 145 15.65 10.23 4.45
CA VAL A 145 14.86 9.53 5.48
C VAL A 145 13.46 9.21 4.97
N LEU A 146 12.81 10.14 4.27
CA LEU A 146 11.48 9.94 3.68
C LEU A 146 11.50 8.90 2.55
N ASP A 147 12.55 8.88 1.72
CA ASP A 147 12.79 7.88 0.69
C ASP A 147 12.98 6.46 1.27
N VAL A 148 13.71 6.34 2.38
CA VAL A 148 13.84 5.07 3.13
C VAL A 148 12.47 4.61 3.64
N PHE A 149 11.64 5.50 4.20
CA PHE A 149 10.27 5.15 4.60
C PHE A 149 9.41 4.71 3.41
N CYS A 150 9.50 5.39 2.26
CA CYS A 150 8.76 5.02 1.05
C CYS A 150 9.15 3.63 0.55
N PHE A 151 10.45 3.33 0.50
CA PHE A 151 10.95 1.99 0.20
C PHE A 151 10.41 0.93 1.18
N LEU A 152 10.41 1.20 2.49
CA LEU A 152 9.87 0.28 3.50
C LEU A 152 8.35 0.04 3.35
N CYS A 153 7.56 1.05 3.00
CA CYS A 153 6.13 0.85 2.76
C CYS A 153 5.87 -0.02 1.51
N VAL A 154 6.53 0.29 0.38
CA VAL A 154 6.35 -0.49 -0.87
C VAL A 154 6.87 -1.93 -0.72
N THR A 155 7.99 -2.15 -0.02
CA THR A 155 8.49 -3.51 0.25
C THR A 155 7.53 -4.30 1.16
N SER A 156 6.88 -3.66 2.13
CA SER A 156 5.89 -4.30 3.00
C SER A 156 4.64 -4.72 2.21
N GLN A 157 4.13 -3.84 1.34
CA GLN A 157 3.01 -4.18 0.43
C GLN A 157 3.36 -5.29 -0.56
N TYR A 158 4.58 -5.29 -1.11
CA TYR A 158 5.06 -6.39 -1.96
C TYR A 158 5.09 -7.73 -1.20
N GLN A 159 5.54 -7.74 0.06
CA GLN A 159 5.54 -8.93 0.91
C GLN A 159 4.12 -9.45 1.18
N GLU A 160 3.13 -8.58 1.36
CA GLU A 160 1.74 -9.00 1.53
C GLU A 160 1.09 -9.52 0.24
N LEU A 161 1.35 -8.89 -0.90
CA LEU A 161 0.94 -9.40 -2.21
C LEU A 161 1.63 -10.73 -2.56
N ARG A 162 2.88 -10.93 -2.12
CA ARG A 162 3.60 -12.21 -2.27
C ARG A 162 3.01 -13.31 -1.38
N ASP A 163 2.71 -12.99 -0.13
CA ASP A 163 2.13 -13.93 0.84
C ASP A 163 0.59 -14.12 0.64
N GLY A 164 -0.01 -13.57 -0.42
CA GLY A 164 -1.44 -13.72 -0.76
C GLY A 164 -2.41 -12.93 0.13
N ARG A 165 -1.92 -12.07 1.04
CA ARG A 165 -2.73 -11.35 2.03
C ARG A 165 -3.23 -9.98 1.58
N GLY A 166 -2.88 -9.51 0.37
CA GLY A 166 -3.18 -8.14 -0.08
C GLY A 166 -4.66 -7.72 -0.01
N ARG A 167 -5.61 -8.67 -0.09
CA ARG A 167 -7.05 -8.40 0.04
C ARG A 167 -7.60 -8.59 1.47
N LEU A 168 -6.80 -9.14 2.39
CA LEU A 168 -7.24 -9.53 3.73
C LEU A 168 -7.55 -8.32 4.61
N GLN A 169 -6.71 -7.28 4.55
CA GLN A 169 -6.92 -6.01 5.27
C GLN A 169 -8.20 -5.30 4.81
N ASP A 170 -8.43 -5.22 3.50
CA ASP A 170 -9.65 -4.61 2.94
C ASP A 170 -10.92 -5.38 3.35
N VAL A 171 -10.87 -6.72 3.36
CA VAL A 171 -11.98 -7.57 3.81
C VAL A 171 -12.23 -7.44 5.33
N ILE A 172 -11.17 -7.30 6.13
CA ILE A 172 -11.29 -7.04 7.58
C ILE A 172 -11.89 -5.66 7.80
N ALA A 173 -11.38 -4.61 7.15
CA ALA A 173 -11.92 -3.25 7.26
C ALA A 173 -13.41 -3.17 6.87
N ALA A 174 -13.79 -3.80 5.75
CA ALA A 174 -15.18 -3.91 5.34
C ALA A 174 -16.07 -4.61 6.39
N ARG A 175 -15.55 -5.66 7.06
CA ARG A 175 -16.25 -6.31 8.17
C ARG A 175 -16.34 -5.44 9.43
N THR A 176 -15.30 -4.67 9.76
CA THR A 176 -15.30 -3.80 10.96
C THR A 176 -16.33 -2.67 10.87
N HIS A 177 -16.64 -2.19 9.66
CA HIS A 177 -17.76 -1.25 9.45
C HIS A 177 -19.15 -1.89 9.55
N THR A 178 -19.25 -3.22 9.64
CA THR A 178 -20.52 -3.93 9.84
C THR A 178 -20.81 -4.09 11.33
N VAL A 179 -21.22 -2.99 11.98
CA VAL A 179 -21.71 -3.05 13.37
C VAL A 179 -23.02 -3.84 13.40
N VAL A 180 -22.97 -5.08 13.87
CA VAL A 180 -24.17 -5.88 14.12
C VAL A 180 -24.85 -5.35 15.37
N THR A 181 -25.81 -4.44 15.19
CA THR A 181 -26.70 -3.99 16.27
C THR A 181 -27.63 -5.12 16.68
N THR A 182 -27.22 -5.92 17.67
CA THR A 182 -28.09 -6.91 18.30
C THR A 182 -29.08 -6.21 19.24
N THR A 183 -30.26 -5.85 18.72
CA THR A 183 -31.39 -5.44 19.56
C THR A 183 -31.90 -6.65 20.36
N PRO A 184 -32.04 -6.57 21.69
CA PRO A 184 -32.59 -7.67 22.49
C PRO A 184 -34.11 -7.74 22.33
N GLY A 185 -34.57 -8.39 21.27
CA GLY A 185 -35.97 -8.74 21.06
C GLY A 185 -36.33 -10.06 21.74
N VAL A 186 -37.38 -10.07 22.54
CA VAL A 186 -37.89 -11.29 23.19
C VAL A 186 -38.57 -12.19 22.15
N GLY A 187 -37.96 -13.34 21.85
CA GLY A 187 -38.57 -14.42 21.06
C GLY A 187 -37.91 -14.68 19.70
N GLY A 188 -37.10 -15.73 19.62
CA GLY A 188 -36.65 -16.33 18.36
C GLY A 188 -35.45 -15.64 17.69
N ALA A 189 -34.28 -16.26 17.77
CA ALA A 189 -33.10 -15.80 17.03
C ALA A 189 -33.23 -16.12 15.52
N VAL A 190 -33.74 -15.16 14.73
CA VAL A 190 -33.66 -15.22 13.27
C VAL A 190 -32.36 -14.55 12.83
N ILE A 191 -31.36 -15.34 12.46
CA ILE A 191 -30.09 -14.84 11.91
C ILE A 191 -30.32 -14.43 10.45
N VAL A 192 -30.85 -13.23 10.22
CA VAL A 192 -30.88 -12.62 8.88
C VAL A 192 -29.46 -12.16 8.54
N THR A 193 -28.68 -13.02 7.91
CA THR A 193 -27.43 -12.62 7.25
C THR A 193 -27.78 -11.84 5.99
N GLN A 194 -27.96 -10.51 6.13
CA GLN A 194 -28.13 -9.64 4.98
C GLN A 194 -26.80 -9.53 4.23
N GLN A 195 -26.59 -10.44 3.27
CA GLN A 195 -25.57 -10.29 2.24
C GLN A 195 -25.92 -9.09 1.35
N THR A 196 -25.50 -7.90 1.76
CA THR A 196 -25.38 -6.78 0.84
C THR A 196 -24.29 -7.14 -0.19
N GLY A 197 -24.71 -7.29 -1.45
CA GLY A 197 -23.80 -7.58 -2.55
C GLY A 197 -22.76 -6.47 -2.75
N PRO A 198 -21.66 -6.75 -3.46
CA PRO A 198 -20.61 -5.75 -3.69
C PRO A 198 -21.16 -4.51 -4.40
N PRO A 199 -20.67 -3.30 -4.07
CA PRO A 199 -21.12 -2.08 -4.73
C PRO A 199 -20.74 -2.09 -6.21
N GLN A 200 -21.70 -1.83 -7.08
CA GLN A 200 -21.45 -1.66 -8.51
C GLN A 200 -20.63 -0.38 -8.75
N GLN A 201 -19.43 -0.53 -9.30
CA GLN A 201 -18.73 0.57 -9.95
C GLN A 201 -19.32 0.74 -11.36
N GLY A 202 -19.87 1.93 -11.63
CA GLY A 202 -20.54 2.22 -12.90
C GLY A 202 -19.57 2.26 -14.09
N TYR A 203 -20.00 1.70 -15.22
CA TYR A 203 -19.35 1.83 -16.52
C TYR A 203 -20.37 2.25 -17.57
N ALA A 204 -19.99 3.25 -18.36
CA ALA A 204 -20.48 3.67 -19.69
C ALA A 204 -22.00 3.67 -20.00
N MET A 205 -22.50 4.84 -20.42
CA MET A 205 -23.74 4.95 -21.19
C MET A 205 -23.56 4.36 -22.60
N GLN A 206 -24.57 3.63 -23.11
CA GLN A 206 -24.79 3.45 -24.55
C GLN A 206 -26.29 3.19 -24.83
N GLU A 207 -26.75 3.66 -26.00
CA GLU A 207 -28.17 3.74 -26.40
C GLU A 207 -28.74 2.45 -27.01
N GLY A 208 -30.08 2.34 -27.06
CA GLY A 208 -30.78 1.54 -28.08
C GLY A 208 -31.73 0.44 -27.56
N TYR A 209 -33.04 0.70 -27.62
CA TYR A 209 -34.13 -0.28 -27.37
C TYR A 209 -34.36 -1.21 -28.60
N PRO A 210 -34.92 -2.43 -28.43
CA PRO A 210 -36.38 -2.57 -28.51
C PRO A 210 -37.00 -3.54 -27.47
N PRO A 211 -38.28 -3.37 -27.08
CA PRO A 211 -38.94 -4.23 -26.10
C PRO A 211 -39.72 -5.38 -26.76
N GLN A 212 -39.70 -6.58 -26.17
CA GLN A 212 -40.87 -7.48 -26.00
C GLN A 212 -40.49 -8.88 -25.47
N GLN A 213 -41.11 -9.31 -24.37
CA GLN A 213 -42.08 -10.42 -24.24
C GLN A 213 -42.13 -10.93 -22.78
N GLY A 214 -43.33 -11.30 -22.31
CA GLY A 214 -43.58 -11.66 -20.92
C GLY A 214 -43.78 -13.15 -20.67
N TYR A 215 -43.97 -13.47 -19.38
CA TYR A 215 -44.21 -14.80 -18.79
C TYR A 215 -42.96 -15.72 -18.70
N ALA A 216 -42.84 -16.60 -17.70
CA ALA A 216 -43.87 -17.09 -16.77
C ALA A 216 -43.44 -17.07 -15.28
N THR A 217 -44.45 -17.12 -14.39
CA THR A 217 -44.30 -17.33 -12.95
C THR A 217 -43.80 -18.75 -12.65
N GLN A 218 -42.68 -18.86 -11.93
CA GLN A 218 -42.20 -20.14 -11.39
C GLN A 218 -43.13 -20.68 -10.30
N GLN A 219 -43.35 -22.00 -10.31
CA GLN A 219 -44.26 -22.69 -9.39
C GLN A 219 -43.72 -22.76 -7.96
N GLY A 220 -44.64 -22.79 -6.99
CA GLY A 220 -44.30 -22.93 -5.57
C GLY A 220 -43.67 -24.28 -5.24
N TYR A 221 -42.80 -24.28 -4.22
CA TYR A 221 -42.19 -25.49 -3.68
C TYR A 221 -43.24 -26.46 -3.11
N ALA A 222 -43.10 -27.75 -3.42
CA ALA A 222 -43.89 -28.81 -2.82
C ALA A 222 -43.50 -29.03 -1.34
N PRO A 223 -44.46 -29.37 -0.45
CA PRO A 223 -44.16 -29.70 0.95
C PRO A 223 -43.37 -31.01 1.04
N GLN A 224 -42.35 -31.05 1.91
CA GLN A 224 -41.59 -32.28 2.17
C GLN A 224 -42.45 -33.31 2.91
N GLN A 225 -42.31 -34.58 2.53
CA GLN A 225 -42.93 -35.71 3.22
C GLN A 225 -42.27 -35.93 4.59
N GLY A 226 -43.09 -36.20 5.61
CA GLY A 226 -42.61 -36.52 6.96
C GLY A 226 -41.98 -37.91 7.04
N TYR A 227 -41.08 -38.09 8.02
CA TYR A 227 -40.45 -39.37 8.31
C TYR A 227 -41.47 -40.44 8.75
N PRO A 228 -41.34 -41.71 8.33
CA PRO A 228 -42.17 -42.80 8.82
C PRO A 228 -41.84 -43.14 10.28
N ALA A 229 -42.88 -43.52 11.05
CA ALA A 229 -42.73 -43.96 12.43
C ALA A 229 -42.07 -45.34 12.51
N GLN A 230 -41.12 -45.53 13.44
CA GLN A 230 -40.60 -46.86 13.73
C GLN A 230 -41.58 -47.68 14.56
N GLN A 231 -41.77 -48.95 14.18
CA GLN A 231 -42.60 -49.90 14.90
C GLN A 231 -41.89 -50.40 16.16
N GLY A 232 -42.65 -50.54 17.25
CA GLY A 232 -42.13 -50.95 18.56
C GLY A 232 -41.79 -52.45 18.65
N TYR A 233 -40.89 -52.77 19.58
CA TYR A 233 -40.57 -54.15 19.95
C TYR A 233 -41.50 -54.69 21.05
N ALA A 234 -41.68 -56.02 21.05
CA ALA A 234 -42.60 -56.76 21.92
C ALA A 234 -42.11 -56.88 23.39
N PRO A 235 -43.01 -57.17 24.36
CA PRO A 235 -42.68 -57.18 25.78
C PRO A 235 -42.07 -58.51 26.26
N GLN A 236 -41.27 -58.46 27.34
CA GLN A 236 -40.96 -59.61 28.19
C GLN A 236 -41.15 -59.28 29.68
N GLN A 237 -41.29 -60.33 30.50
CA GLN A 237 -41.99 -60.33 31.80
C GLN A 237 -41.09 -60.00 33.02
N GLY A 238 -41.70 -59.59 34.15
CA GLY A 238 -41.06 -59.39 35.47
C GLY A 238 -40.58 -60.72 36.12
N TYR A 239 -39.90 -60.77 37.27
CA TYR A 239 -40.04 -60.08 38.59
C TYR A 239 -38.73 -60.35 39.42
N PRO A 240 -38.56 -60.01 40.73
CA PRO A 240 -39.21 -59.03 41.64
C PRO A 240 -38.16 -58.05 42.29
N ALA A 241 -38.49 -57.40 43.42
CA ALA A 241 -37.74 -56.30 44.04
C ALA A 241 -37.11 -56.63 45.43
N GLN A 242 -36.08 -55.86 45.81
CA GLN A 242 -35.52 -55.62 47.17
C GLN A 242 -34.31 -54.65 47.07
N GLU A 243 -33.89 -53.81 48.03
CA GLU A 243 -34.51 -53.12 49.19
C GLU A 243 -33.62 -51.86 49.54
N PRO A 244 -34.04 -50.89 50.38
CA PRO A 244 -33.38 -49.57 50.47
C PRO A 244 -32.16 -49.49 51.42
N ILE A 245 -31.12 -48.75 51.03
CA ILE A 245 -29.95 -48.45 51.88
C ILE A 245 -30.15 -47.07 52.58
N PRO A 246 -30.03 -46.97 53.92
CA PRO A 246 -30.25 -45.72 54.66
C PRO A 246 -29.08 -44.73 54.55
N PRO A 247 -29.31 -43.43 54.85
CA PRO A 247 -28.30 -42.39 54.73
C PRO A 247 -27.21 -42.50 55.80
N LYS A 248 -25.99 -42.05 55.45
CA LYS A 248 -24.93 -41.80 56.43
C LYS A 248 -24.91 -40.33 56.83
N VAL A 249 -24.62 -40.14 58.13
CA VAL A 249 -24.51 -38.88 58.89
C VAL A 249 -23.42 -37.98 58.31
#